data_AF-A0AAW1X5P8-F1
#
_entry.id   AF-A0AAW1X5P8-F1
#
_cell.length_a   1.000
_cell.length_b   1.000
_cell.length_c   1.000
_cell.angle_alpha   90.00
_cell.angle_beta   90.00
_cell.angle_gamma   90.00
#
_symmetry.space_group_name_H-M   'P 1'
#
loop_
_entity.id
_entity.type
_entity.pdbx_description
1 polymer ?
#
loop_
_entity_poly.entity_id
_entity_poly.type
_entity_poly.pdbx_seq_one_letter_code
_entity_poly.pdbx_strand_id
1 'polypeptide(L)'
;MNSPKVSIKFFPVPGANWVGENRIQCHETGLEAELYYGSSSFFGLRGNPRSVKGKIFESSSLELLYEIDGQWDRTVKLKDVSSGKETVIYNAKEAISRLNLLLSQI
;
A
#
# COMPACT_ATOMS: atom_id res chain seq x y z
N MET A 1 15.07 -2.69 0.64
CA MET A 1 13.73 -2.06 0.47
C MET A 1 13.87 -0.58 0.76
N ASN A 2 13.42 0.29 -0.12
CA ASN A 2 13.38 1.73 0.15
C ASN A 2 12.16 2.07 1.00
N SER A 3 12.31 2.97 1.97
CA SER A 3 11.19 3.44 2.81
C SER A 3 10.35 4.48 2.06
N PRO A 4 9.02 4.48 2.20
CA PRO A 4 8.18 5.48 1.56
C PRO A 4 8.42 6.85 2.17
N LYS A 5 8.23 7.90 1.37
CA LYS A 5 8.36 9.28 1.86
C LYS A 5 7.13 9.62 2.71
N VAL A 6 7.34 10.44 3.74
CA VAL A 6 6.27 10.95 4.60
C VAL A 6 6.05 12.42 4.32
N SER A 7 4.79 12.80 4.12
CA SER A 7 4.34 14.19 4.08
C SER A 7 3.63 14.52 5.40
N ILE A 8 4.18 15.49 6.14
CA ILE A 8 3.56 16.04 7.35
C ILE A 8 2.90 17.37 6.98
N LYS A 9 1.59 17.47 7.20
CA LYS A 9 0.82 18.72 7.07
C LYS A 9 0.49 19.23 8.46
N PHE A 10 0.56 20.54 8.66
CA PHE A 10 0.27 21.19 9.94
C PHE A 10 -1.03 22.03 9.91
N PHE A 11 -1.52 22.40 8.72
CA PHE A 11 -2.73 23.21 8.55
C PHE A 11 -3.59 22.69 7.37
N PRO A 12 -4.92 22.85 7.39
CA PRO A 12 -5.75 23.26 8.54
C PRO A 12 -5.96 22.11 9.56
N VAL A 13 -5.75 20.86 9.16
CA VAL A 13 -5.79 19.68 10.03
C VAL A 13 -4.43 19.01 9.98
N PRO A 14 -3.70 18.93 11.11
CA PRO A 14 -2.44 18.22 11.16
C PRO A 14 -2.58 16.75 10.75
N GLY A 15 -1.59 16.22 10.04
CA GLY A 15 -1.59 14.80 9.68
C GLY A 15 -0.31 14.37 8.96
N ALA A 16 0.02 13.09 9.11
CA ALA A 16 1.11 12.44 8.38
C ALA A 16 0.52 11.49 7.34
N ASN A 17 1.01 11.58 6.10
CA ASN A 17 0.59 10.72 5.00
C ASN A 17 1.80 10.12 4.30
N TRP A 18 1.70 8.86 3.92
CA TRP A 18 2.64 8.24 2.98
C TRP A 18 2.45 8.86 1.59
N VAL A 19 3.57 9.21 0.94
CA VAL A 19 3.57 9.79 -0.40
C VAL A 19 4.70 9.21 -1.26
N GLY A 20 4.51 9.23 -2.57
CA GLY A 20 5.51 8.83 -3.54
C GLY A 20 5.40 7.36 -3.94
N GLU A 21 6.50 6.80 -4.43
CA GLU A 21 6.55 5.46 -5.00
C GLU A 21 7.69 4.66 -4.39
N ASN A 22 7.43 3.38 -4.15
CA ASN A 22 8.43 2.42 -3.72
C ASN A 22 8.42 1.20 -4.63
N ARG A 23 9.61 0.69 -4.90
CA ARG A 23 9.83 -0.55 -5.63
C ARG A 23 10.48 -1.58 -4.70
N ILE A 24 9.91 -2.78 -4.67
CA ILE A 24 10.34 -3.89 -3.81
C ILE A 24 10.61 -5.08 -4.73
N GLN A 25 11.86 -5.54 -4.76
CA GLN A 25 12.26 -6.70 -5.55
C GLN A 25 12.60 -7.88 -4.66
N CYS A 26 12.10 -9.06 -5.02
CA CYS A 26 12.48 -10.34 -4.44
C CYS A 26 13.37 -11.07 -5.44
N HIS A 27 14.67 -11.15 -5.16
CA HIS A 27 15.63 -11.80 -6.06
C HIS A 27 15.47 -13.32 -6.12
N GLU A 28 14.95 -13.95 -5.07
CA GLU A 28 14.76 -15.40 -4.99
C GLU A 28 13.64 -15.89 -5.92
N THR A 29 12.53 -15.15 -5.96
CA THR A 29 11.35 -15.51 -6.75
C THR A 29 11.26 -14.76 -8.08
N GLY A 30 12.14 -13.76 -8.30
CA GLY A 30 12.05 -12.87 -9.46
C GLY A 30 10.82 -11.95 -9.44
N LEU A 31 10.09 -11.85 -8.33
CA LEU A 31 8.91 -10.99 -8.24
C LEU A 31 9.29 -9.56 -7.88
N GLU A 32 8.54 -8.62 -8.42
CA GLU A 32 8.72 -7.21 -8.16
C GLU A 32 7.39 -6.51 -7.94
N ALA A 33 7.36 -5.63 -6.94
CA ALA A 33 6.19 -4.85 -6.58
C ALA A 33 6.50 -3.37 -6.66
N GLU A 34 5.65 -2.63 -7.38
CA GLU A 34 5.61 -1.18 -7.38
C GLU A 34 4.41 -0.72 -6.56
N LEU A 35 4.65 0.16 -5.60
CA LEU A 35 3.65 0.70 -4.68
C LEU A 35 3.63 2.21 -4.78
N TYR A 36 2.43 2.78 -4.92
CA TYR A 36 2.18 4.21 -5.02
C TYR A 36 1.32 4.65 -3.85
N TYR A 37 1.80 5.66 -3.12
CA TYR A 37 1.19 6.16 -1.89
C TYR A 37 0.64 7.57 -2.10
N GLY A 38 -0.60 7.76 -1.65
CA GLY A 38 -1.32 9.01 -1.82
C GLY A 38 -1.70 9.24 -3.29
N SER A 39 -2.98 9.44 -3.58
CA SER A 39 -3.38 9.72 -4.97
C SER A 39 -3.02 11.15 -5.35
N SER A 40 -2.27 11.33 -6.44
CA SER A 40 -2.18 12.61 -7.14
C SER A 40 -3.47 12.83 -7.94
N SER A 41 -4.49 13.41 -7.32
CA SER A 41 -5.59 13.98 -8.11
C SER A 41 -5.05 15.20 -8.86
N PHE A 42 -5.11 15.18 -10.19
CA PHE A 42 -5.01 16.39 -11.02
C PHE A 42 -5.94 17.45 -10.41
N PHE A 43 -5.40 18.64 -10.13
CA PHE A 43 -6.09 19.77 -9.52
C PHE A 43 -6.64 19.60 -8.09
N GLY A 44 -6.08 18.70 -7.26
CA GLY A 44 -6.14 18.84 -5.80
C GLY A 44 -7.50 18.67 -5.10
N LEU A 45 -8.58 18.34 -5.81
CA LEU A 45 -9.94 18.34 -5.24
C LEU A 45 -10.51 16.95 -4.91
N ARG A 46 -9.80 15.83 -5.15
CA ARG A 46 -10.41 14.50 -4.98
C ARG A 46 -9.49 13.35 -4.59
N GLY A 47 -8.25 13.65 -4.22
CA GLY A 47 -7.28 12.62 -3.88
C GLY A 47 -7.47 12.09 -2.45
N ASN A 48 -7.40 10.77 -2.27
CA ASN A 48 -7.34 10.17 -0.94
C ASN A 48 -5.87 10.04 -0.51
N PRO A 49 -5.41 10.82 0.49
CA PRO A 49 -4.02 10.74 0.97
C PRO A 49 -3.72 9.42 1.68
N ARG A 50 -4.76 8.62 1.97
CA ARG A 50 -4.64 7.28 2.56
C ARG A 50 -4.52 6.17 1.53
N SER A 51 -4.63 6.50 0.24
CA SER A 51 -4.60 5.51 -0.84
C SER A 51 -3.25 4.81 -0.89
N VAL A 52 -3.31 3.49 -1.05
CA VAL A 52 -2.21 2.66 -1.54
C VAL A 52 -2.70 2.02 -2.83
N LYS A 53 -1.86 2.10 -3.86
CA LYS A 53 -2.04 1.38 -5.11
C LYS A 53 -0.76 0.65 -5.45
N GLY A 54 -0.84 -0.35 -6.29
CA GLY A 54 0.37 -1.01 -6.74
C GLY A 54 0.14 -2.12 -7.75
N LYS A 55 1.25 -2.67 -8.19
CA LYS A 55 1.34 -3.75 -9.16
C LYS A 55 2.40 -4.73 -8.69
N ILE A 56 2.14 -6.02 -8.87
CA ILE A 56 3.15 -7.07 -8.70
C ILE A 56 3.32 -7.74 -10.05
N PHE A 57 4.57 -7.83 -10.50
CA PHE A 57 4.94 -8.41 -11.78
C PHE A 57 6.15 -9.32 -11.66
N GLU A 58 6.32 -10.19 -12.64
CA GLU A 58 7.55 -10.96 -12.80
C GLU A 58 8.64 -10.05 -13.42
N SER A 59 9.80 -9.96 -12.77
CA SER A 59 10.85 -9.00 -13.12
C SER A 59 11.42 -9.21 -14.53
N SER A 60 11.48 -10.46 -15.00
CA SER A 60 12.08 -10.84 -16.29
C SER A 60 11.17 -10.58 -17.48
N SER A 61 9.89 -10.91 -17.34
CA SER A 61 8.90 -10.80 -18.42
C SER A 61 8.11 -9.49 -18.36
N LEU A 62 8.16 -8.79 -17.22
CA LEU A 62 7.28 -7.67 -16.88
C LEU A 62 5.79 -8.05 -16.92
N GLU A 63 5.48 -9.33 -16.79
CA GLU A 63 4.11 -9.83 -16.74
C GLU A 63 3.43 -9.36 -15.45
N LEU A 64 2.33 -8.63 -15.59
CA LEU A 64 1.52 -8.18 -14.46
C LEU A 64 0.70 -9.34 -13.91
N LEU A 65 0.99 -9.73 -12.67
CA LEU A 65 0.33 -10.84 -11.99
C LEU A 65 -0.80 -10.36 -11.07
N TYR A 66 -0.55 -9.26 -10.36
CA TYR A 66 -1.49 -8.74 -9.37
C TYR A 66 -1.58 -7.22 -9.36
N GLU A 67 -2.76 -6.73 -9.01
CA GLU A 67 -3.01 -5.32 -8.70
C GLU A 67 -3.25 -5.15 -7.19
N ILE A 68 -2.73 -4.07 -6.62
CA ILE A 68 -2.93 -3.70 -5.23
C ILE A 68 -3.78 -2.43 -5.20
N ASP A 69 -4.83 -2.41 -4.38
CA ASP A 69 -5.63 -1.21 -4.12
C ASP A 69 -6.17 -1.20 -2.69
N GLY A 70 -6.25 -0.01 -2.11
CA GLY A 70 -6.91 0.18 -0.84
C GLY A 70 -6.43 1.41 -0.07
N GLN A 71 -6.57 1.34 1.25
CA GLN A 71 -6.16 2.40 2.16
C GLN A 71 -5.28 1.82 3.26
N TRP A 72 -4.10 2.42 3.46
CA TRP A 72 -3.09 1.90 4.39
C TRP A 72 -3.53 1.96 5.86
N ASP A 73 -4.50 2.82 6.21
CA ASP A 73 -5.10 2.91 7.54
C ASP A 73 -6.39 2.08 7.69
N ARG A 74 -6.80 1.36 6.64
CA ARG A 74 -8.00 0.50 6.65
C ARG A 74 -7.72 -0.89 6.11
N THR A 75 -7.93 -1.08 4.81
CA THR A 75 -7.88 -2.38 4.17
C THR A 75 -7.15 -2.22 2.85
N VAL A 76 -6.22 -3.14 2.59
CA VAL A 76 -5.53 -3.26 1.31
C VAL A 76 -5.85 -4.62 0.73
N LYS A 77 -6.21 -4.63 -0.55
CA LYS A 77 -6.55 -5.83 -1.29
C LYS A 77 -5.55 -6.08 -2.39
N LEU A 78 -5.43 -7.35 -2.74
CA LEU A 78 -4.72 -7.86 -3.89
C LEU A 78 -5.76 -8.46 -4.86
N LYS A 79 -5.69 -8.08 -6.12
CA LYS A 79 -6.51 -8.64 -7.19
C LYS A 79 -5.61 -9.43 -8.12
N ASP A 80 -5.94 -10.70 -8.31
CA ASP A 80 -5.32 -11.56 -9.30
C ASP A 80 -5.79 -11.16 -10.70
N VAL A 81 -4.86 -10.86 -11.60
CA VAL A 81 -5.19 -10.36 -12.95
C VAL A 81 -5.82 -11.46 -13.81
N SER A 82 -5.35 -12.70 -13.67
CA SER A 82 -5.81 -13.83 -14.48
C SER A 82 -7.24 -14.25 -14.13
N SER A 83 -7.58 -14.26 -12.84
CA SER A 83 -8.87 -14.74 -12.34
C SER A 83 -9.83 -13.61 -11.94
N GLY A 84 -9.34 -12.39 -11.78
CA GLY A 84 -10.10 -11.26 -11.25
C GLY A 84 -10.42 -11.36 -9.75
N LYS A 85 -9.97 -12.42 -9.06
CA LYS A 85 -10.28 -12.68 -7.65
C LYS A 85 -9.58 -11.65 -6.76
N GLU A 86 -10.35 -11.03 -5.87
CA GLU A 86 -9.83 -10.15 -4.83
C GLU A 86 -9.60 -10.88 -3.51
N THR A 87 -8.48 -10.60 -2.86
CA THR A 87 -8.14 -11.09 -1.52
C THR A 87 -7.67 -9.92 -0.65
N VAL A 88 -8.12 -9.87 0.60
CA VAL A 88 -7.62 -8.89 1.57
C VAL A 88 -6.23 -9.31 2.05
N ILE A 89 -5.22 -8.47 1.83
CA ILE A 89 -3.83 -8.73 2.26
C ILE A 89 -3.44 -7.97 3.53
N TYR A 90 -4.20 -6.94 3.88
CA TYR A 90 -3.98 -6.18 5.10
C TYR A 90 -5.28 -5.60 5.64
N ASN A 91 -5.43 -5.64 6.96
CA ASN A 91 -6.52 -5.00 7.70
C ASN A 91 -5.93 -4.28 8.93
N ALA A 92 -5.97 -2.95 8.93
CA ALA A 92 -5.40 -2.10 9.97
C ALA A 92 -6.07 -2.31 11.33
N LYS A 93 -7.39 -2.53 11.36
CA LYS A 93 -8.12 -2.79 12.61
C LYS A 93 -7.60 -4.08 13.27
N GLU A 94 -7.41 -5.12 12.46
CA GLU A 94 -6.88 -6.39 12.94
C GLU A 94 -5.41 -6.25 13.38
N ALA A 95 -4.58 -5.58 12.58
CA ALA A 95 -3.17 -5.35 12.92
C ALA A 95 -3.01 -4.61 14.26
N ILE A 96 -3.77 -3.54 14.48
CA ILE A 96 -3.75 -2.77 15.74
C ILE A 96 -4.30 -3.61 16.90
N SER A 97 -5.38 -4.37 16.69
CA SER A 97 -5.94 -5.23 17.74
C SER A 97 -4.94 -6.29 18.20
N ARG A 98 -4.23 -6.92 17.25
CA ARG A 98 -3.16 -7.89 17.55
C ARG A 98 -2.01 -7.24 18.31
N LEU A 99 -1.60 -6.03 17.92
CA LEU A 99 -0.55 -5.29 18.60
C LEU A 99 -0.92 -4.99 20.06
N ASN A 100 -2.15 -4.53 20.31
CA ASN A 100 -2.63 -4.25 21.67
C ASN A 100 -2.69 -5.50 22.56
N LEU A 101 -3.10 -6.64 22.00
CA LEU A 101 -3.09 -7.91 22.74
C LEU A 101 -1.67 -8.31 23.14
N LEU A 102 -0.69 -8.17 22.24
CA LEU A 102 0.72 -8.45 22.56
C LEU A 102 1.26 -7.53 23.66
N LEU A 103 0.90 -6.25 23.62
CA LEU A 103 1.33 -5.29 24.64
C LEU A 103 0.68 -5.53 26.01
N SER A 104 -0.51 -6.13 26.06
CA SER A 104 -1.17 -6.52 27.32
C SER A 104 -0.58 -7.76 27.99
N GLN A 105 0.36 -8.45 27.33
CA GLN A 105 1.05 -9.65 27.82
C GLN A 105 2.46 -9.36 28.35
N ILE A 106 2.87 -8.10 28.35
CA ILE A 106 4.18 -7.59 28.84
C ILE A 106 3.94 -6.75 30.08
#